data_AF-A0A7C6AGC9-F1
#
_entry.id   AF-A0A7C6AGC9-F1
#
_cell.length_a   1.000
_cell.length_b   1.000
_cell.length_c   1.000
_cell.angle_alpha   90.00
_cell.angle_beta   90.00
_cell.angle_gamma   90.00
#
_symmetry.space_group_name_H-M   'P 1'
#
loop_
_entity.id
_entity.type
_entity.pdbx_description
1 polymer ?
#
loop_
_entity_poly.entity_id
_entity_poly.type
_entity_poly.pdbx_seq_one_letter_code
_entity_poly.pdbx_strand_id
1 'polypeptide(L)'
;MRLWSIHPEYLDTKGLIALWREGLLAKKVLEGKTRGYKNHPQIYRFKNFIEPLSAINSYLYYVYLEAQKRGYDFDINKISIPEKILTCAIP
;
A
#
# COMPACT_ATOMS: atom_id res chain seq x y z
N MET A 1 -6.40 -6.83 8.11
CA MET A 1 -5.34 -6.32 7.22
C MET A 1 -5.08 -7.37 6.16
N ARG A 2 -5.42 -7.05 4.92
CA ARG A 2 -5.28 -7.89 3.75
C ARG A 2 -4.70 -7.05 2.61
N LEU A 3 -3.44 -7.28 2.32
CA LEU A 3 -2.74 -6.76 1.16
C LEU A 3 -2.83 -7.80 0.05
N TRP A 4 -3.06 -7.33 -1.17
CA TRP A 4 -3.24 -8.17 -2.34
C TRP A 4 -2.00 -8.08 -3.23
N SER A 5 -1.59 -9.20 -3.82
CA SER A 5 -0.49 -9.25 -4.80
C SER A 5 -0.97 -9.20 -6.25
N ILE A 6 -2.28 -9.16 -6.48
CA ILE A 6 -2.86 -8.96 -7.81
C ILE A 6 -2.87 -7.47 -8.16
N HIS A 7 -2.89 -7.16 -9.46
CA HIS A 7 -3.01 -5.78 -9.92
C HIS A 7 -4.34 -5.16 -9.42
N PRO A 8 -4.35 -3.90 -8.92
CA PRO A 8 -5.56 -3.25 -8.41
C PRO A 8 -6.71 -3.20 -9.42
N GLU A 9 -6.42 -3.22 -10.72
CA GLU A 9 -7.41 -3.30 -11.80
C GLU A 9 -8.38 -4.49 -11.66
N TYR A 10 -7.92 -5.61 -11.09
CA TYR A 10 -8.75 -6.79 -10.89
C TYR A 10 -9.58 -6.77 -9.60
N LEU A 11 -9.46 -5.73 -8.78
CA LEU A 11 -10.28 -5.58 -7.58
C LEU A 11 -11.62 -4.94 -7.92
N ASP A 12 -12.67 -5.36 -7.23
CA ASP A 12 -13.95 -4.66 -7.21
C ASP A 12 -13.82 -3.36 -6.41
N THR A 13 -14.84 -2.50 -6.47
CA THR A 13 -14.86 -1.22 -5.75
C THR A 13 -14.62 -1.40 -4.25
N LYS A 14 -15.26 -2.40 -3.62
CA LYS A 14 -15.11 -2.64 -2.17
C LYS A 14 -13.71 -3.13 -1.85
N GLY A 15 -13.16 -4.03 -2.67
CA GLY A 15 -11.78 -4.49 -2.57
C GLY A 15 -10.77 -3.35 -2.68
N LEU A 16 -10.95 -2.43 -3.63
CA LEU A 16 -10.04 -1.30 -3.83
C LEU A 16 -10.06 -0.32 -2.64
N ILE A 17 -11.24 0.02 -2.13
CA ILE A 17 -11.40 0.89 -0.96
C ILE A 17 -10.82 0.23 0.30
N ALA A 18 -11.09 -1.07 0.49
CA ALA A 18 -10.53 -1.82 1.62
C ALA A 18 -9.01 -1.89 1.53
N LEU A 19 -8.46 -2.14 0.33
CA LEU A 19 -7.03 -2.23 0.11
C LEU A 19 -6.32 -0.93 0.45
N TRP A 20 -6.87 0.22 0.04
CA TRP A 20 -6.32 1.52 0.40
C TRP A 20 -6.22 1.73 1.91
N ARG A 21 -7.31 1.44 2.64
CA ARG A 21 -7.35 1.59 4.11
C ARG A 21 -6.36 0.66 4.81
N GLU A 22 -6.28 -0.60 4.37
CA GLU A 22 -5.40 -1.59 4.97
C GLU A 22 -3.93 -1.38 4.60
N GLY A 23 -3.65 -0.89 3.39
CA GLY A 23 -2.31 -0.46 2.97
C GLY A 23 -1.82 0.76 3.75
N LEU A 24 -2.69 1.74 4.04
CA LEU A 24 -2.33 2.86 4.93
C LEU A 24 -2.06 2.39 6.37
N LEU A 25 -2.77 1.38 6.85
CA LEU A 25 -2.46 0.75 8.13
C LEU A 25 -1.09 0.06 8.07
N ALA A 26 -0.80 -0.68 7.00
CA ALA A 26 0.49 -1.32 6.78
C ALA A 26 1.65 -0.29 6.76
N LYS A 27 1.47 0.85 6.09
CA LYS A 27 2.42 1.97 6.13
C LYS A 27 2.68 2.44 7.55
N LYS A 28 1.64 2.68 8.35
CA LYS A 28 1.79 3.09 9.76
C LYS A 28 2.51 2.04 10.61
N VAL A 29 2.29 0.75 10.33
CA VAL A 29 3.01 -0.35 11.00
C VAL A 29 4.50 -0.29 10.67
N LEU A 30 4.86 -0.09 9.41
CA LEU A 30 6.26 0.04 8.96
C LEU A 30 6.93 1.31 9.48
N GLU A 31 6.18 2.41 9.63
CA GLU A 31 6.64 3.65 10.29
C GLU A 31 6.76 3.52 11.82
N GLY A 32 6.39 2.38 12.42
CA GLY A 32 6.42 2.19 13.87
C GLY A 32 5.34 2.97 14.65
N LYS A 33 4.36 3.55 13.95
CA LYS A 33 3.31 4.40 14.54
C LYS A 33 2.10 3.62 15.08
N THR A 34 2.14 2.29 15.06
CA THR A 34 1.06 1.44 15.59
C THR A 34 1.51 0.63 16.80
N ARG A 35 0.56 0.36 17.71
CA ARG A 35 0.78 -0.57 18.83
C ARG A 35 0.54 -2.03 18.40
N GLY A 36 -0.48 -2.28 17.56
CA GLY A 36 -0.82 -3.60 17.02
C GLY A 36 -0.33 -3.85 15.58
N TYR A 37 -0.56 -5.07 15.08
CA TYR A 37 -0.23 -5.54 13.72
C TYR A 37 1.27 -5.59 13.34
N LYS A 38 2.18 -5.40 14.32
CA LYS A 38 3.63 -5.41 14.09
C LYS A 38 4.15 -6.73 13.50
N ASN A 39 3.55 -7.86 13.87
CA ASN A 39 3.98 -9.21 13.47
C ASN A 39 3.07 -9.83 12.40
N HIS A 40 2.38 -9.00 11.62
CA HIS A 40 1.45 -9.47 10.61
C HIS A 40 2.20 -10.14 9.44
N PRO A 41 1.83 -11.38 9.03
CA PRO A 41 2.56 -12.13 8.00
C PRO A 41 2.78 -11.37 6.69
N GLN A 42 1.75 -10.69 6.20
CA GLN A 42 1.83 -9.91 4.96
C GLN A 42 2.69 -8.65 5.07
N ILE A 43 3.00 -8.17 6.28
CA ILE A 43 3.92 -7.03 6.47
C ILE A 43 5.37 -7.48 6.33
N TYR A 44 5.69 -8.74 6.63
CA TYR A 44 7.07 -9.24 6.54
C TYR A 44 7.66 -9.10 5.14
N ARG A 45 6.85 -9.26 4.09
CA ARG A 45 7.31 -9.08 2.70
C ARG A 45 7.85 -7.66 2.43
N PHE A 46 7.27 -6.64 3.07
CA PHE A 46 7.77 -5.26 3.00
C PHE A 46 8.95 -5.03 3.93
N LYS A 47 8.92 -5.60 5.15
CA LYS A 47 10.04 -5.49 6.11
C LYS A 47 11.33 -6.11 5.60
N ASN A 48 11.23 -7.20 4.85
CA ASN A 48 12.37 -7.91 4.26
C ASN A 48 12.84 -7.28 2.94
N PHE A 49 12.16 -6.24 2.47
CA PHE A 49 12.60 -5.48 1.30
C PHE A 49 13.70 -4.50 1.70
N ILE A 50 14.60 -4.18 0.77
CA ILE A 50 15.77 -3.30 1.02
C ILE A 50 15.32 -1.92 1.55
N GLU A 51 14.21 -1.40 1.03
CA GLU A 51 13.61 -0.12 1.44
C GLU A 51 12.12 -0.29 1.78
N PRO A 52 11.76 -0.68 3.02
CA PRO A 52 10.38 -1.02 3.38
C PRO A 52 9.37 0.12 3.18
N LEU A 53 9.78 1.36 3.49
CA LEU A 53 8.94 2.54 3.33
C LEU A 53 8.75 2.92 1.86
N SER A 54 9.81 2.86 1.04
CA SER A 54 9.73 3.08 -0.41
C SER A 54 8.83 2.02 -1.08
N ALA A 55 8.90 0.77 -0.62
CA ALA A 55 8.05 -0.32 -1.09
C ALA A 55 6.56 -0.12 -0.77
N ILE A 56 6.19 0.18 0.48
CA ILE A 56 4.76 0.39 0.81
C ILE A 56 4.18 1.64 0.17
N ASN A 57 4.98 2.72 0.04
CA ASN A 57 4.54 3.94 -0.62
C ASN A 57 4.34 3.71 -2.12
N SER A 58 5.26 2.99 -2.78
CA SER A 58 5.10 2.63 -4.19
C SER A 58 3.89 1.72 -4.41
N TYR A 59 3.65 0.74 -3.53
CA TYR A 59 2.45 -0.10 -3.56
C TYR A 59 1.16 0.73 -3.49
N LEU A 60 1.08 1.63 -2.51
CA LEU A 60 -0.08 2.51 -2.36
C LEU A 60 -0.22 3.50 -3.52
N TYR A 61 0.88 3.93 -4.13
CA TYR A 61 0.86 4.81 -5.31
C TYR A 61 0.14 4.16 -6.49
N TYR A 62 0.41 2.88 -6.79
CA TYR A 62 -0.32 2.17 -7.85
C TYR A 62 -1.79 1.92 -7.51
N VAL A 63 -2.13 1.73 -6.23
CA VAL A 63 -3.53 1.68 -5.79
C VAL A 63 -4.23 3.03 -5.99
N TYR A 64 -3.54 4.13 -5.69
CA TYR A 64 -4.02 5.50 -5.93
C TYR A 64 -4.24 5.75 -7.42
N LEU A 65 -3.31 5.35 -8.30
CA LEU A 65 -3.46 5.51 -9.74
C LEU A 65 -4.69 4.76 -10.27
N GLU A 66 -4.94 3.55 -9.81
CA GLU A 66 -6.15 2.80 -10.18
C GLU A 66 -7.42 3.48 -9.66
N ALA A 67 -7.38 4.00 -8.43
CA ALA A 67 -8.50 4.76 -7.87
C ALA A 67 -8.79 6.01 -8.70
N GLN A 68 -7.76 6.76 -9.09
CA GLN A 68 -7.85 7.94 -9.94
C GLN A 68 -8.42 7.59 -11.34
N LYS A 69 -7.96 6.49 -11.96
CA LYS A 69 -8.48 5.97 -13.24
C LYS A 69 -9.98 5.70 -13.19
N ARG A 70 -10.49 5.27 -12.02
CA ARG A 70 -11.93 4.99 -11.78
C ARG A 70 -12.71 6.19 -11.24
N GLY A 71 -12.09 7.34 -11.05
CA GLY A 71 -12.75 8.56 -10.55
C GLY A 71 -12.94 8.63 -9.03
N TYR A 72 -12.17 7.86 -8.25
CA TYR A 72 -12.17 7.96 -6.79
C TYR A 72 -11.13 8.99 -6.30
N ASP A 73 -11.50 9.74 -5.26
CA ASP A 73 -10.66 10.77 -4.64
C ASP A 73 -9.89 10.22 -3.44
N PHE A 74 -8.84 9.45 -3.70
CA PHE A 74 -7.93 8.99 -2.66
C PHE A 74 -6.90 10.06 -2.34
N ASP A 75 -6.78 10.42 -1.06
CA ASP A 75 -5.86 11.46 -0.60
C ASP A 75 -4.39 11.04 -0.76
N ILE A 76 -3.75 11.56 -1.81
CA ILE A 76 -2.33 11.32 -2.13
C ILE A 76 -1.38 11.81 -1.04
N ASN A 77 -1.77 12.79 -0.21
CA ASN A 77 -0.90 13.30 0.85
C ASN A 77 -0.66 12.28 1.98
N LYS A 78 -1.43 11.19 2.01
CA LYS A 78 -1.25 10.08 2.96
C LYS A 78 -0.08 9.17 2.59
N ILE A 79 0.40 9.26 1.35
CA ILE A 79 1.58 8.55 0.87
C ILE A 79 2.72 9.53 0.65
N SER A 80 3.93 9.10 1.01
CA SER A 80 5.12 9.86 0.64
C SER A 80 5.50 9.38 -0.75
N ILE A 81 5.41 10.24 -1.77
CA ILE A 81 5.89 9.91 -3.12
C ILE A 81 7.40 9.72 -2.98
N PRO A 82 7.91 8.47 -3.07
CA PRO A 82 9.34 8.26 -2.91
C PRO A 82 10.06 8.89 -4.11
N GLU A 83 11.28 9.41 -3.90
CA GLU A 83 12.15 9.87 -5.00
C GLU A 83 12.34 8.77 -6.06
N LYS A 84 12.19 7.51 -5.63
CA LYS A 84 12.21 6.31 -6.46
C LYS A 84 10.91 5.51 -6.28
N ILE A 85 10.00 5.64 -7.23
CA ILE A 85 8.90 4.67 -7.38
C ILE A 85 9.53 3.39 -7.90
N LEU A 86 9.36 2.29 -7.17
CA LEU A 86 10.00 1.02 -7.52
C LEU A 86 9.35 0.41 -8.78
N THR A 87 8.37 -0.49 -8.63
CA THR A 87 7.60 -1.04 -9.76
C THR A 87 6.18 -1.39 -9.28
N CYS A 88 5.26 -1.72 -10.19
CA CYS A 88 3.93 -2.22 -9.81
C CYS A 88 3.96 -3.66 -9.24
N ALA A 89 5.08 -4.37 -9.40
CA ALA A 89 5.30 -5.74 -8.94
C ALA A 89 6.01 -5.79 -7.59
N ILE A 90 5.56 -4.98 -6.63
CA ILE A 90 6.11 -4.98 -5.27
C ILE A 90 5.54 -6.18 -4.49
N PRO A 91 6.39 -6.93 -3.78
CA PRO A 91 6.05 -8.20 -3.15
C PRO A 91 4.90 -8.11 -2.17
#